data_AF-A0A0C3R4I6-F1
#
_entry.id   AF-A0A0C3R4I6-F1
#
_cell.length_a   1.000
_cell.length_b   1.000
_cell.length_c   1.000
_cell.angle_alpha   90.00
_cell.angle_beta   90.00
_cell.angle_gamma   90.00
#
_symmetry.space_group_name_H-M   'P 1'
#
loop_
_entity.id
_entity.type
_entity.pdbx_description
1 polymer ?
#
loop_
_entity_poly.entity_id
_entity_poly.type
_entity_poly.pdbx_seq_one_letter_code
_entity_poly.pdbx_strand_id
1 'polypeptide(L)'
;MLRFVMLSVITLSLLPLGAAHAKDKQLKPEVITLPADGALDSEGKPLAIPKNPSSALNYSAGPTHTKQRREKRSTNKQKSKRTKPLSRKQQLASRQHVADDPSCRWLDKRMSHLENSLKRQQKHQYGYQDKELRARQSEWVCMKCGAEGPSQSDHHRCQYRR
;
A
#
# COMPACT_ATOMS: atom_id res chain seq x y z
N MET A 1 26.20 -40.12 -38.00
CA MET A 1 26.46 -40.54 -36.61
C MET A 1 25.90 -39.49 -35.68
N LEU A 2 24.98 -39.89 -34.79
CA LEU A 2 24.10 -39.01 -34.03
C LEU A 2 24.14 -39.42 -32.55
N ARG A 3 24.19 -38.40 -31.69
CA ARG A 3 23.69 -38.31 -30.30
C ARG A 3 24.54 -38.82 -29.13
N PHE A 4 24.70 -37.87 -28.18
CA PHE A 4 24.46 -37.94 -26.73
C PHE A 4 25.04 -39.13 -25.95
N VAL A 5 25.65 -38.86 -24.80
CA VAL A 5 25.05 -39.08 -23.46
C VAL A 5 26.06 -38.65 -22.37
N MET A 6 25.48 -38.13 -21.28
CA MET A 6 26.08 -37.66 -20.02
C MET A 6 26.71 -38.78 -19.17
N LEU A 7 27.41 -38.36 -18.10
CA LEU A 7 27.57 -38.97 -16.76
C LEU A 7 29.06 -39.18 -16.38
N SER A 8 29.65 -38.34 -15.52
CA SER A 8 29.59 -38.37 -14.05
C SER A 8 30.22 -39.61 -13.41
N VAL A 9 31.43 -39.51 -12.82
CA VAL A 9 31.84 -40.22 -11.56
C VAL A 9 33.13 -39.57 -11.01
N ILE A 10 33.20 -39.32 -9.69
CA ILE A 10 34.34 -39.48 -8.73
C ILE A 10 33.89 -38.75 -7.44
N THR A 11 33.12 -39.38 -6.54
CA THR A 11 33.50 -40.30 -5.43
C THR A 11 34.20 -39.65 -4.23
N LEU A 12 33.44 -39.62 -3.13
CA LEU A 12 33.75 -39.89 -1.72
C LEU A 12 34.99 -39.26 -1.03
N SER A 13 34.72 -38.51 0.04
CA SER A 13 35.42 -38.65 1.33
C SER A 13 34.43 -38.39 2.48
N LEU A 14 34.32 -39.37 3.38
CA LEU A 14 33.39 -39.47 4.49
C LEU A 14 34.06 -39.07 5.82
N LEU A 15 33.26 -38.44 6.70
CA LEU A 15 33.26 -38.47 8.19
C LEU A 15 34.30 -37.63 8.98
N PRO A 16 34.09 -37.36 10.29
CA PRO A 16 32.88 -36.86 10.98
C PRO A 16 33.20 -35.78 12.04
N LEU A 17 32.26 -34.94 12.50
CA LEU A 17 32.35 -34.38 13.86
C LEU A 17 30.99 -33.88 14.38
N GLY A 18 30.58 -34.43 15.52
CA GLY A 18 29.68 -33.76 16.47
C GLY A 18 28.18 -34.04 16.31
N ALA A 19 27.72 -35.13 16.93
CA ALA A 19 26.32 -35.25 17.33
C ALA A 19 26.01 -34.24 18.45
N ALA A 20 25.00 -33.40 18.25
CA ALA A 20 24.27 -32.75 19.33
C ALA A 20 22.78 -32.86 19.05
N HIS A 21 22.17 -33.91 19.61
CA HIS A 21 20.73 -34.05 19.73
C HIS A 21 20.20 -32.96 20.66
N ALA A 22 19.66 -31.87 20.10
CA ALA A 22 18.77 -30.98 20.84
C ALA A 22 17.33 -31.47 20.67
N LYS A 23 16.86 -32.23 21.67
CA LYS A 23 15.44 -32.53 21.90
C LYS A 23 14.72 -31.22 22.20
N ASP A 24 14.08 -30.61 21.22
CA ASP A 24 13.15 -29.53 21.51
C ASP A 24 11.78 -30.11 21.82
N LYS A 25 11.40 -30.01 23.10
CA LYS A 25 10.13 -30.48 23.64
C LYS A 25 9.04 -29.61 23.02
N GLN A 26 8.05 -30.23 22.39
CA GLN A 26 6.83 -29.52 21.99
C GLN A 26 6.11 -29.04 23.26
N LEU A 27 6.35 -27.79 23.64
CA LEU A 27 5.76 -27.16 24.81
C LEU A 27 4.34 -26.72 24.43
N LYS A 28 3.37 -27.57 24.75
CA LYS A 28 1.94 -27.25 24.69
C LYS A 28 1.71 -25.94 25.46
N PRO A 29 1.20 -24.86 24.82
CA PRO A 29 1.00 -23.61 25.52
C PRO A 29 -0.08 -23.80 26.58
N GLU A 30 0.33 -23.67 27.84
CA GLU A 30 -0.58 -23.68 28.98
C GLU A 30 -1.35 -22.35 29.00
N VAL A 31 -2.64 -22.42 28.69
CA VAL A 31 -3.54 -21.27 28.62
C VAL A 31 -4.03 -20.93 30.03
N ILE A 32 -3.88 -19.68 30.48
CA ILE A 32 -4.61 -19.18 31.65
C ILE A 32 -6.00 -18.77 31.19
N THR A 33 -7.02 -19.39 31.78
CA THR A 33 -8.41 -18.95 31.67
C THR A 33 -8.61 -17.77 32.63
N LEU A 34 -9.09 -16.64 32.12
CA LEU A 34 -9.44 -15.50 32.97
C LEU A 34 -10.63 -15.86 33.89
N PRO A 35 -10.73 -15.28 35.09
CA PRO A 35 -11.90 -15.43 35.96
C PRO A 35 -13.17 -14.99 35.22
N ALA A 36 -14.32 -15.56 35.61
CA ALA A 36 -15.60 -15.44 34.89
C ALA A 36 -16.12 -14.00 34.66
N ASP A 37 -15.55 -13.02 35.38
CA ASP A 37 -15.82 -11.58 35.20
C ASP A 37 -14.90 -10.90 34.15
N GLY A 38 -14.18 -11.69 33.34
CA GLY A 38 -13.24 -11.23 32.32
C GLY A 38 -13.86 -10.88 30.98
N ALA A 39 -13.06 -10.35 30.06
CA ALA A 39 -13.50 -10.07 28.69
C ALA A 39 -13.88 -11.37 27.97
N LEU A 40 -15.12 -11.43 27.48
CA LEU A 40 -15.69 -12.57 26.77
C LEU A 40 -15.70 -12.34 25.26
N ASP A 41 -15.63 -13.41 24.48
CA ASP A 41 -15.87 -13.39 23.03
C ASP A 41 -17.38 -13.33 22.69
N SER A 42 -17.71 -13.28 21.40
CA SER A 42 -19.10 -13.24 20.91
C SER A 42 -19.91 -14.50 21.24
N GLU A 43 -19.26 -15.59 21.65
CA GLU A 43 -19.90 -16.83 22.09
C GLU A 43 -19.96 -16.93 23.63
N GLY A 44 -19.57 -15.88 24.36
CA GLY A 44 -19.58 -15.83 25.82
C GLY A 44 -18.42 -16.59 26.48
N LYS A 45 -17.37 -16.93 25.74
CA LYS A 45 -16.19 -17.64 26.28
C LYS A 45 -15.11 -16.64 26.69
N PRO A 46 -14.37 -16.87 27.79
CA PRO A 46 -13.29 -15.99 28.21
C PRO A 46 -12.18 -15.90 27.16
N LEU A 47 -11.75 -14.68 26.83
CA LEU A 47 -10.64 -14.45 25.91
C LEU A 47 -9.32 -14.99 26.51
N ALA A 48 -8.60 -15.82 25.77
CA ALA A 48 -7.31 -16.34 26.22
C ALA A 48 -6.20 -15.28 26.02
N ILE A 49 -5.63 -14.78 27.11
CA ILE A 49 -4.45 -13.90 27.06
C ILE A 49 -3.17 -14.77 27.11
N PRO A 50 -2.27 -14.67 26.13
CA PRO A 50 -0.99 -15.39 26.18
C PRO A 50 -0.17 -14.98 27.41
N LYS A 51 0.28 -15.95 28.22
CA LYS A 51 1.10 -15.67 29.43
C LYS A 51 2.43 -14.97 29.10
N ASN A 52 2.94 -15.20 27.90
CA ASN A 52 4.17 -14.62 27.42
C ASN A 52 3.80 -13.45 26.50
N PRO A 53 3.86 -12.19 26.97
CA PRO A 53 3.61 -11.05 26.11
C PRO A 53 4.72 -11.00 25.06
N SER A 54 4.42 -11.43 23.84
CA SER A 54 5.28 -11.14 22.70
C SER A 54 5.26 -9.62 22.51
N SER A 55 6.32 -8.95 22.95
CA SER A 55 6.44 -7.49 22.85
C SER A 55 6.09 -7.04 21.43
N ALA A 56 5.09 -6.18 21.29
CA ALA A 56 4.66 -5.65 19.99
C ALA A 56 5.76 -4.84 19.28
N LEU A 57 6.84 -4.47 19.98
CA LEU A 57 8.02 -3.83 19.39
C LEU A 57 9.00 -4.82 18.73
N ASN A 58 8.94 -6.12 19.05
CA ASN A 58 9.82 -7.12 18.45
C ASN A 58 9.20 -7.67 17.16
N TYR A 59 9.02 -6.79 16.18
CA TYR A 59 8.65 -7.19 14.83
C TYR A 59 9.89 -7.70 14.09
N SER A 60 9.98 -9.02 13.93
CA SER A 60 10.93 -9.62 12.99
C SER A 60 10.23 -9.77 11.64
N ALA A 61 10.58 -8.89 10.70
CA ALA A 61 10.08 -8.99 9.33
C ALA A 61 10.58 -10.32 8.73
N GLY A 62 9.65 -11.18 8.30
CA GLY A 62 10.02 -12.34 7.48
C GLY A 62 10.77 -11.90 6.22
N PRO A 63 11.63 -12.77 5.64
CA PRO A 63 12.39 -12.43 4.45
C PRO A 63 11.44 -12.00 3.34
N THR A 64 11.46 -10.71 3.01
CA THR A 64 10.65 -10.18 1.93
C THR A 64 11.24 -10.68 0.62
N HIS A 65 10.45 -11.40 -0.18
CA HIS A 65 10.81 -11.64 -1.58
C HIS A 65 10.97 -10.28 -2.25
N THR A 66 12.21 -9.92 -2.57
CA THR A 66 12.52 -8.75 -3.39
C THR A 66 11.83 -8.95 -4.73
N LYS A 67 10.66 -8.33 -4.91
CA LYS A 67 10.04 -8.25 -6.23
C LYS A 67 11.07 -7.61 -7.15
N GLN A 68 11.43 -8.33 -8.21
CA GLN A 68 12.36 -7.83 -9.21
C GLN A 68 11.95 -6.41 -9.59
N ARG A 69 12.94 -5.52 -9.55
CA ARG A 69 12.80 -4.10 -9.91
C ARG A 69 12.17 -4.05 -11.30
N ARG A 70 10.89 -3.69 -11.35
CA ARG A 70 10.16 -3.47 -12.61
C ARG A 70 10.98 -2.46 -13.39
N GLU A 71 11.50 -2.87 -14.54
CA GLU A 71 12.31 -2.02 -15.40
C GLU A 71 11.59 -0.70 -15.60
N LYS A 72 12.36 0.38 -15.45
CA LYS A 72 11.87 1.76 -15.55
C LYS A 72 11.33 1.92 -16.96
N ARG A 73 10.00 1.80 -17.12
CA ARG A 73 9.31 2.07 -18.40
C ARG A 73 9.85 3.41 -18.88
N SER A 74 10.50 3.41 -20.03
CA SER A 74 11.05 4.63 -20.60
C SER A 74 9.90 5.63 -20.69
N THR A 75 10.03 6.73 -19.95
CA THR A 75 9.15 7.87 -20.12
C THR A 75 9.53 8.47 -21.46
N ASN A 76 9.02 7.89 -22.54
CA ASN A 76 8.96 8.56 -23.82
C ASN A 76 8.16 9.83 -23.57
N LYS A 77 8.88 10.93 -23.35
CA LYS A 77 8.30 12.27 -23.31
C LYS A 77 7.71 12.45 -24.70
N GLN A 78 6.41 12.19 -24.86
CA GLN A 78 5.72 12.59 -26.07
C GLN A 78 6.01 14.06 -26.26
N LYS A 79 6.63 14.41 -27.39
CA LYS A 79 6.83 15.80 -27.80
C LYS A 79 5.44 16.44 -27.75
N SER A 80 5.22 17.28 -26.74
CA SER A 80 3.99 18.04 -26.58
C SER A 80 3.72 18.75 -27.91
N LYS A 81 2.67 18.33 -28.61
CA LYS A 81 2.11 19.14 -29.70
C LYS A 81 1.74 20.46 -29.04
N ARG A 82 2.38 21.55 -29.49
CA ARG A 82 2.24 22.92 -28.97
C ARG A 82 0.76 23.28 -28.95
N THR A 83 0.12 22.95 -27.84
CA THR A 83 -1.30 23.20 -27.59
C THR A 83 -1.38 24.64 -27.14
N LYS A 84 -2.44 25.34 -27.56
CA LYS A 84 -2.65 26.74 -27.17
C LYS A 84 -2.53 26.86 -25.64
N PRO A 85 -1.84 27.89 -25.12
CA PRO A 85 -1.75 28.07 -23.68
C PRO A 85 -3.16 28.11 -23.10
N LEU A 86 -3.45 27.19 -22.18
CA LEU A 86 -4.73 27.17 -21.47
C LEU A 86 -4.86 28.48 -20.68
N SER A 87 -6.07 29.04 -20.64
CA SER A 87 -6.35 30.16 -19.74
C SER A 87 -6.00 29.75 -18.30
N ARG A 88 -5.52 30.67 -17.46
CA ARG A 88 -5.14 30.40 -16.07
C ARG A 88 -6.25 29.66 -15.30
N LYS A 89 -7.51 30.06 -15.51
CA LYS A 89 -8.69 29.41 -14.91
C LYS A 89 -8.84 27.95 -15.38
N GLN A 90 -8.58 27.70 -16.65
CA GLN A 90 -8.63 26.36 -17.23
C GLN A 90 -7.46 25.50 -16.75
N GLN A 91 -6.27 26.08 -16.59
CA GLN A 91 -5.11 25.38 -16.03
C GLN A 91 -5.36 24.95 -14.59
N LEU A 92 -5.92 25.84 -13.76
CA LEU A 92 -6.30 25.55 -12.36
C LEU A 92 -7.31 24.39 -12.25
N ALA A 93 -8.30 24.35 -13.15
CA ALA A 93 -9.28 23.28 -13.18
C ALA A 93 -8.74 21.98 -13.80
N SER A 94 -7.74 22.08 -14.68
CA SER A 94 -7.14 20.92 -15.32
C SER A 94 -6.30 20.11 -14.35
N ARG A 95 -6.22 18.80 -14.61
CA ARG A 95 -5.36 17.84 -13.91
C ARG A 95 -4.20 17.36 -14.80
N GLN A 96 -3.93 18.06 -15.91
CA GLN A 96 -2.85 17.70 -16.86
C GLN A 96 -1.47 18.00 -16.28
N HIS A 97 -1.39 19.04 -15.46
CA HIS A 97 -0.24 19.41 -14.67
C HIS A 97 -0.62 19.35 -13.20
N VAL A 98 0.29 18.88 -12.35
CA VAL A 98 0.12 18.83 -10.90
C VAL A 98 1.28 19.58 -10.28
N ALA A 99 0.99 20.55 -9.43
CA ALA A 99 2.00 21.27 -8.66
C ALA A 99 2.83 20.31 -7.80
N ASP A 100 4.09 20.68 -7.52
CA ASP A 100 5.03 19.85 -6.74
C ASP A 100 4.76 19.95 -5.23
N ASP A 101 3.55 19.55 -4.83
CA ASP A 101 3.10 19.53 -3.44
C ASP A 101 2.50 18.14 -3.09
N PRO A 102 2.81 17.56 -1.92
CA PRO A 102 2.28 16.26 -1.52
C PRO A 102 0.74 16.21 -1.48
N SER A 103 0.08 17.30 -1.08
CA SER A 103 -1.38 17.40 -1.00
C SER A 103 -2.00 17.33 -2.39
N CYS A 104 -1.42 18.05 -3.36
CA CYS A 104 -1.87 18.01 -4.74
C CYS A 104 -1.68 16.63 -5.38
N ARG A 105 -0.53 15.97 -5.14
CA ARG A 105 -0.29 14.61 -5.64
C ARG A 105 -1.25 13.60 -5.02
N TRP A 106 -1.63 13.78 -3.76
CA TRP A 106 -2.63 12.94 -3.11
C TRP A 106 -4.03 13.18 -3.69
N LEU A 107 -4.43 14.44 -3.89
CA LEU A 107 -5.73 14.80 -4.47
C LEU A 107 -5.90 14.21 -5.88
N ASP A 108 -4.89 14.33 -6.72
CA ASP A 108 -4.91 13.77 -8.07
C ASP A 108 -5.13 12.24 -8.06
N LYS A 109 -4.40 11.52 -7.20
CA LYS A 109 -4.58 10.07 -7.03
C LYS A 109 -5.97 9.73 -6.49
N ARG A 110 -6.46 10.48 -5.50
CA ARG A 110 -7.77 10.23 -4.88
C ARG A 110 -8.90 10.45 -5.88
N MET A 111 -8.86 11.54 -6.63
CA MET A 111 -9.86 11.82 -7.68
C MET A 111 -9.78 10.77 -8.80
N SER A 112 -8.58 10.40 -9.26
CA SER A 112 -8.42 9.29 -10.24
C SER A 112 -9.05 7.99 -9.74
N HIS A 113 -8.86 7.67 -8.46
CA HIS A 113 -9.45 6.48 -7.84
C HIS A 113 -10.98 6.57 -7.83
N LEU A 114 -11.55 7.71 -7.44
CA LEU A 114 -12.99 7.93 -7.42
C LEU A 114 -13.58 7.85 -8.84
N GLU A 115 -12.97 8.49 -9.82
CA GLU A 115 -13.39 8.43 -11.24
C GLU A 115 -13.35 6.99 -11.77
N ASN A 116 -12.30 6.24 -11.47
CA ASN A 116 -12.19 4.84 -11.88
C ASN A 116 -13.19 3.94 -11.15
N SER A 117 -13.48 4.23 -9.88
CA SER A 117 -14.51 3.52 -9.11
C SER A 117 -15.89 3.74 -9.72
N LEU A 118 -16.23 5.00 -10.02
CA LEU A 118 -17.48 5.38 -10.67
C LEU A 118 -17.63 4.72 -12.06
N LYS A 119 -16.56 4.69 -12.86
CA LYS A 119 -16.57 4.02 -14.17
C LYS A 119 -16.82 2.51 -14.09
N ARG A 120 -16.37 1.86 -13.01
CA ARG A 120 -16.51 0.40 -12.83
C ARG A 120 -17.85 0.00 -12.24
N GLN A 121 -18.56 0.91 -11.57
CA GLN A 121 -19.85 0.61 -10.98
C GLN A 121 -20.96 0.69 -12.04
N GLN A 122 -21.66 -0.43 -12.27
CA GLN A 122 -22.86 -0.48 -13.14
C GLN A 122 -24.07 0.23 -12.53
N LYS A 123 -24.15 0.32 -11.20
CA LYS A 123 -25.12 1.14 -10.47
C LYS A 123 -24.36 2.03 -9.50
N HIS A 124 -24.63 3.34 -9.53
CA HIS A 124 -24.12 4.33 -8.58
C HIS A 124 -24.62 4.01 -7.17
N GLN A 125 -24.00 3.04 -6.51
CA GLN A 125 -24.38 2.62 -5.17
C GLN A 125 -23.97 3.73 -4.18
N TYR A 126 -24.97 4.31 -3.52
CA TYR A 126 -24.89 5.26 -2.40
C TYR A 126 -24.45 6.71 -2.68
N GLY A 127 -24.05 7.08 -3.91
CA GLY A 127 -23.79 8.47 -4.35
C GLY A 127 -22.68 9.24 -3.58
N TYR A 128 -22.09 8.63 -2.55
CA TYR A 128 -21.04 9.21 -1.72
C TYR A 128 -19.78 9.49 -2.55
N GLN A 129 -19.46 8.62 -3.50
CA GLN A 129 -18.27 8.77 -4.36
C GLN A 129 -18.37 10.02 -5.25
N ASP A 130 -19.55 10.28 -5.80
CA ASP A 130 -19.82 11.49 -6.59
C ASP A 130 -19.73 12.76 -5.74
N LYS A 131 -20.31 12.72 -4.52
CA LYS A 131 -20.21 13.82 -3.55
C LYS A 131 -18.76 14.09 -3.15
N GLU A 132 -18.01 13.04 -2.85
CA GLU A 132 -16.59 13.15 -2.51
C GLU A 132 -15.79 13.69 -3.70
N LEU A 133 -16.01 13.17 -4.91
CA LEU A 133 -15.30 13.63 -6.10
C LEU A 133 -15.52 15.13 -6.33
N ARG A 134 -16.77 15.60 -6.20
CA ARG A 134 -17.11 17.02 -6.32
C ARG A 134 -16.41 17.87 -5.25
N ALA A 135 -16.41 17.40 -4.00
CA ALA A 135 -15.70 18.09 -2.92
C ALA A 135 -14.19 18.18 -3.18
N ARG A 136 -13.55 17.06 -3.58
CA ARG A 136 -12.12 17.02 -3.90
C ARG A 136 -11.76 17.85 -5.13
N GLN A 137 -12.65 17.94 -6.11
CA GLN A 137 -12.46 18.80 -7.28
C GLN A 137 -12.50 20.29 -6.89
N SER A 138 -13.35 20.67 -5.93
CA SER A 138 -13.36 22.04 -5.41
C SER A 138 -12.09 22.36 -4.59
N GLU A 139 -11.63 21.40 -3.79
CA GLU A 139 -10.38 21.47 -3.02
C GLU A 139 -9.17 21.64 -3.94
N TRP A 140 -9.12 20.90 -5.06
CA TRP A 140 -8.09 21.02 -6.09
C TRP A 140 -7.93 22.44 -6.63
N VAL A 141 -9.05 23.08 -6.97
CA VAL A 141 -9.05 24.43 -7.54
C VAL A 141 -8.68 25.45 -6.46
N CYS A 142 -9.20 25.30 -5.24
CA CYS A 142 -8.90 26.18 -4.12
C CYS A 142 -7.40 26.14 -3.75
N MET A 143 -6.81 24.94 -3.73
CA MET A 143 -5.37 24.72 -3.50
C MET A 143 -4.51 25.02 -4.73
N LYS A 144 -5.08 25.46 -5.86
CA LYS A 144 -4.35 25.81 -7.09
C LYS A 144 -3.46 24.68 -7.63
N CYS A 145 -3.86 23.43 -7.41
CA CYS A 145 -3.04 22.26 -7.70
C CYS A 145 -2.72 22.05 -9.18
N GLY A 146 -3.52 22.62 -10.10
CA GLY A 146 -3.26 22.57 -11.54
C GLY A 146 -2.13 23.50 -12.03
N ALA A 147 -1.65 24.40 -11.18
CA ALA A 147 -0.67 25.41 -11.55
C ALA A 147 0.44 25.54 -10.49
N GLU A 148 0.32 26.52 -9.60
CA GLU A 148 1.35 26.95 -8.64
C GLU A 148 1.41 26.06 -7.39
N GLY A 149 0.29 25.45 -7.00
CA GLY A 149 0.16 24.74 -5.73
C GLY A 149 -0.31 25.64 -4.58
N PRO A 150 -0.64 25.02 -3.42
CA PRO A 150 -1.22 25.73 -2.29
C PRO A 150 -0.17 26.56 -1.55
N SER A 151 -0.57 27.74 -1.07
CA SER A 151 0.16 28.44 -0.01
C SER A 151 -0.19 27.88 1.36
N GLN A 152 0.59 28.22 2.39
CA GLN A 152 0.26 27.87 3.78
C GLN A 152 -1.18 28.27 4.17
N SER A 153 -1.61 29.46 3.77
CA SER A 153 -2.97 29.94 4.02
C SER A 153 -4.04 29.13 3.27
N ASP A 154 -3.73 28.67 2.06
CA ASP A 154 -4.64 27.86 1.25
C ASP A 154 -4.83 26.48 1.89
N HIS A 155 -3.80 25.87 2.49
CA HIS A 155 -3.96 24.61 3.22
C HIS A 155 -4.98 24.73 4.35
N HIS A 156 -4.94 25.82 5.12
CA HIS A 156 -5.89 26.02 6.23
C HIS A 156 -7.32 26.30 5.74
N ARG A 157 -7.47 27.02 4.62
CA ARG A 157 -8.78 27.45 4.11
C ARG A 157 -9.46 26.41 3.22
N CYS A 158 -8.69 25.69 2.42
CA CYS A 158 -9.19 24.87 1.33
C CYS A 158 -9.33 23.39 1.68
N GLN A 159 -8.74 22.93 2.79
CA GLN A 159 -8.82 21.52 3.19
C GLN A 159 -10.27 21.11 3.45
N TYR A 160 -10.69 20.06 2.74
CA TYR A 160 -12.04 19.52 2.91
C TYR A 160 -12.18 18.85 4.29
N ARG A 161 -13.10 19.37 5.11
CA ARG A 161 -13.49 18.77 6.41
C ARG A 161 -14.71 17.87 6.22
N ARG A 162 -14.66 16.67 6.79
CA ARG A 162 -15.76 15.69 6.81
C ARG A 162 -16.45 15.67 8.15
#